data_AF-A0A8E0IE75-F1
#
_entry.id   AF-A0A8E0IE75-F1
#
_cell.length_a   1.000
_cell.length_b   1.000
_cell.length_c   1.000
_cell.angle_alpha   90.00
_cell.angle_beta   90.00
_cell.angle_gamma   90.00
#
_symmetry.space_group_name_H-M   'P 1'
#
loop_
_entity.id
_entity.type
_entity.pdbx_description
1 polymer ?
#
loop_
_entity_poly.entity_id
_entity_poly.type
_entity_poly.pdbx_seq_one_letter_code
_entity_poly.pdbx_strand_id
1 'polypeptide(L)'
;KTLGQKSVTYSYVDKWGHVTTKDRVINVVAEKPVFKGLQDQTIKQGDHFDPMTGVSATSTNGPVTISYVGEVNTQKAGRYTLTYTATDQNGQQAEQTIVVTVE
;
A
#
# COMPACT_ATOMS: atom_id res chain seq x y z
N LYS A 1 -7.63 18.66 0.16
CA LYS A 1 -8.32 17.45 0.66
C LYS A 1 -7.74 17.18 2.05
N THR A 2 -8.36 17.71 3.10
CA THR A 2 -7.80 17.65 4.46
C THR A 2 -8.02 16.25 5.02
N LEU A 3 -6.93 15.56 5.36
CA LEU A 3 -6.96 14.31 6.12
C LEU A 3 -7.48 14.63 7.53
N GLY A 4 -8.50 13.91 7.99
CA GLY A 4 -9.17 14.18 9.28
C GLY A 4 -10.68 13.92 9.25
N GLN A 5 -11.27 13.68 10.42
CA GLN A 5 -12.71 13.42 10.58
C GLN A 5 -13.52 14.64 10.13
N LYS A 6 -14.54 14.40 9.29
CA LYS A 6 -15.56 15.39 8.98
C LYS A 6 -16.87 14.95 9.62
N SER A 7 -17.35 15.68 10.62
CA SER A 7 -18.67 15.48 11.21
C SER A 7 -19.70 16.24 10.38
N VAL A 8 -20.74 15.54 9.94
CA VAL A 8 -21.93 16.17 9.36
C VAL A 8 -23.05 16.01 10.37
N THR A 9 -23.54 17.14 10.91
CA THR A 9 -24.70 17.17 11.79
C THR A 9 -25.92 17.52 10.97
N TYR A 10 -26.92 16.65 10.96
CA TYR A 10 -28.24 16.96 10.43
C TYR A 10 -29.14 17.35 11.59
N SER A 11 -29.80 18.50 11.49
CA SER A 11 -30.85 18.91 12.43
C SER A 11 -32.21 18.84 11.74
N TYR A 12 -33.18 18.25 12.42
CA TYR A 12 -34.58 18.32 12.04
C TYR A 12 -35.33 19.08 13.12
N VAL A 13 -36.10 20.09 12.71
CA VAL A 13 -36.99 20.86 13.58
C VAL A 13 -38.42 20.45 13.26
N ASP A 14 -39.14 19.91 14.24
CA ASP A 14 -40.54 19.57 14.05
C ASP A 14 -41.46 20.81 14.15
N LYS A 15 -42.75 20.62 13.86
CA LYS A 15 -43.79 21.65 13.93
C LYS A 15 -43.91 22.32 15.31
N TRP A 16 -43.39 21.71 16.37
CA TRP A 16 -43.46 22.18 17.76
C TRP A 16 -42.14 22.77 18.25
N GLY A 17 -41.14 22.91 17.36
CA GLY A 17 -39.86 23.52 17.67
C GLY A 17 -38.85 22.60 18.34
N HIS A 18 -39.13 21.30 18.48
CA HIS A 18 -38.14 20.37 19.00
C HIS A 18 -37.10 20.07 17.92
N VAL A 19 -35.83 20.18 18.32
CA VAL A 19 -34.68 19.89 17.46
C VAL A 19 -34.14 18.51 17.80
N THR A 20 -34.12 17.62 16.82
CA THR A 20 -33.37 16.36 16.91
C THR A 20 -32.13 16.46 16.03
N THR A 21 -30.95 16.24 16.61
CA THR A 21 -29.70 16.15 15.87
C THR A 21 -29.25 14.70 15.74
N LYS A 22 -28.70 14.35 14.56
CA LYS A 22 -27.99 13.09 14.36
C LYS A 22 -26.63 13.38 13.74
N ASP A 23 -25.59 12.93 14.43
CA ASP A 23 -24.22 13.05 13.94
C ASP A 23 -23.86 11.86 13.06
N ARG A 24 -23.20 12.14 11.93
CA ARG A 24 -22.50 11.14 11.13
C ARG A 24 -21.04 11.54 11.04
N VAL A 25 -20.17 10.72 11.66
CA VAL A 25 -18.72 10.87 11.57
C VAL A 25 -18.24 10.21 10.27
N ILE A 26 -17.60 10.99 9.40
CA ILE A 26 -16.93 10.46 8.20
C ILE A 26 -15.43 10.42 8.49
N ASN A 27 -14.85 9.23 8.53
CA ASN A 27 -13.42 9.05 8.67
C ASN A 27 -12.75 9.10 7.29
N VAL A 28 -12.01 10.17 7.01
CA VAL A 28 -11.24 10.30 5.76
C VAL A 28 -9.82 9.80 6.05
N VAL A 29 -9.56 8.54 5.72
CA VAL A 29 -8.22 7.92 5.78
C VAL A 29 -7.47 8.12 4.47
N ALA A 30 -6.16 8.27 4.58
CA ALA A 30 -5.26 8.31 3.44
C ALA A 30 -5.12 6.89 2.85
N GLU A 31 -5.47 6.69 1.58
CA GLU A 31 -5.36 5.40 0.88
C GLU A 31 -3.94 5.16 0.34
N LYS A 32 -3.26 4.18 0.91
CA LYS A 32 -1.91 3.78 0.50
C LYS A 32 -1.89 3.05 -0.86
N PRO A 33 -0.75 3.04 -1.57
CA PRO A 33 -0.56 2.20 -2.76
C PRO A 33 -0.77 0.70 -2.48
N VAL A 34 -1.11 -0.04 -3.52
CA VAL A 34 -1.31 -1.50 -3.48
C VAL A 34 -0.40 -2.18 -4.49
N PHE A 35 0.41 -3.13 -4.04
CA PHE A 35 1.30 -3.93 -4.89
C PHE A 35 0.57 -5.02 -5.68
N LYS A 36 1.15 -5.39 -6.83
CA LYS A 36 0.80 -6.53 -7.66
C LYS A 36 2.08 -7.21 -8.16
N GLY A 37 2.05 -8.54 -8.26
CA GLY A 37 3.18 -9.32 -8.77
C GLY A 37 4.28 -9.64 -7.74
N LEU A 38 4.14 -9.18 -6.49
CA LEU A 38 5.05 -9.55 -5.41
C LEU A 38 4.55 -10.82 -4.69
N GLN A 39 5.39 -11.84 -4.72
CA GLN A 39 5.21 -13.10 -4.00
C GLN A 39 6.59 -13.71 -3.74
N ASP A 40 6.66 -14.64 -2.79
CA ASP A 40 7.86 -15.44 -2.57
C ASP A 40 8.18 -16.25 -3.84
N GLN A 41 9.47 -16.42 -4.11
CA GLN A 41 9.96 -17.07 -5.33
C GLN A 41 11.03 -18.10 -5.00
N THR A 42 11.11 -19.13 -5.84
CA THR A 42 12.19 -20.11 -5.82
C THR A 42 12.85 -20.13 -7.19
N ILE A 43 14.18 -20.00 -7.21
CA ILE A 43 15.01 -20.00 -8.42
C ILE A 43 16.16 -20.99 -8.25
N LYS A 44 16.70 -21.50 -9.35
CA LYS A 44 17.86 -22.39 -9.28
C LYS A 44 19.13 -21.59 -9.10
N GLN A 45 20.11 -22.19 -8.43
CA GLN A 45 21.45 -21.62 -8.36
C GLN A 45 22.00 -21.35 -9.78
N GLY A 46 22.46 -20.12 -9.99
CA GLY A 46 22.96 -19.66 -11.29
C GLY A 46 21.93 -18.98 -12.20
N ASP A 47 20.63 -19.02 -11.86
CA ASP A 47 19.60 -18.36 -12.66
C ASP A 47 19.79 -16.83 -12.65
N HIS A 48 19.42 -16.20 -13.77
CA HIS A 48 19.30 -14.75 -13.84
C HIS A 48 18.06 -14.31 -13.06
N PHE A 49 18.23 -13.35 -12.16
CA PHE A 49 17.17 -12.83 -11.32
C PHE A 49 17.11 -11.30 -11.41
N ASP A 50 15.97 -10.76 -11.86
CA ASP A 50 15.67 -9.33 -11.83
C ASP A 50 14.56 -9.06 -10.79
N PRO A 51 14.88 -8.36 -9.69
CA PRO A 51 13.92 -8.02 -8.63
C PRO A 51 12.69 -7.22 -9.10
N MET A 52 12.74 -6.54 -10.25
CA MET A 52 11.63 -5.70 -10.72
C MET A 52 10.75 -6.37 -11.76
N THR A 53 11.08 -7.58 -12.20
CA THR A 53 10.30 -8.30 -13.20
C THR A 53 8.87 -8.58 -12.70
N GLY A 54 7.88 -8.02 -13.40
CA GLY A 54 6.45 -8.21 -13.09
C GLY A 54 5.93 -7.41 -11.88
N VAL A 55 6.79 -6.62 -11.22
CA VAL A 55 6.41 -5.82 -10.06
C VAL A 55 5.69 -4.55 -10.50
N SER A 56 4.51 -4.31 -9.96
CA SER A 56 3.75 -3.06 -10.16
C SER A 56 2.98 -2.66 -8.92
N ALA A 57 2.54 -1.40 -8.87
CA ALA A 57 1.71 -0.88 -7.79
C ALA A 57 0.75 0.17 -8.31
N THR A 58 -0.42 0.30 -7.68
CA THR A 58 -1.46 1.26 -8.04
C THR A 58 -1.93 2.04 -6.82
N SER A 59 -2.24 3.33 -7.00
CA SER A 59 -2.83 4.19 -5.96
C SER A 59 -3.99 4.98 -6.57
N THR A 60 -5.01 5.28 -5.75
CA THR A 60 -6.11 6.19 -6.12
C THR A 60 -5.66 7.65 -6.12
N ASN A 61 -4.48 7.93 -5.55
CA ASN A 61 -3.92 9.26 -5.46
C ASN A 61 -3.09 9.66 -6.67
N GLY A 62 -2.79 8.77 -7.62
CA GLY A 62 -2.00 9.08 -8.82
C GLY A 62 -0.83 8.11 -9.07
N PRO A 63 0.19 8.53 -9.85
CA PRO A 63 1.35 7.71 -10.16
C PRO A 63 2.08 7.22 -8.90
N VAL A 64 2.70 6.03 -9.02
CA VAL A 64 3.43 5.36 -7.94
C VAL A 64 4.84 5.08 -8.39
N THR A 65 5.81 5.40 -7.54
CA THR A 65 7.21 5.00 -7.69
C THR A 65 7.48 3.80 -6.77
N ILE A 66 8.19 2.80 -7.30
CA ILE A 66 8.57 1.60 -6.56
C ILE A 66 10.09 1.57 -6.41
N SER A 67 10.56 1.30 -5.20
CA SER A 67 11.95 0.98 -4.89
C SER A 67 12.01 -0.32 -4.08
N TYR A 68 13.20 -0.91 -3.97
CA TYR A 68 13.42 -2.05 -3.10
C TYR A 68 14.80 -1.97 -2.43
N VAL A 69 14.93 -2.68 -1.31
CA VAL A 69 16.19 -2.90 -0.59
C VAL A 69 16.41 -4.39 -0.36
N GLY A 70 17.68 -4.78 -0.34
CA GLY A 70 18.12 -6.17 -0.22
C GLY A 70 18.87 -6.64 -1.47
N GLU A 71 19.52 -7.79 -1.35
CA GLU A 71 20.33 -8.39 -2.41
C GLU A 71 20.09 -9.90 -2.41
N VAL A 72 20.02 -10.48 -3.61
CA VAL A 72 19.88 -11.93 -3.81
C VAL A 72 21.16 -12.43 -4.49
N ASN A 73 21.91 -13.28 -3.79
CA ASN A 73 23.07 -13.94 -4.39
C ASN A 73 22.62 -15.26 -5.03
N THR A 74 22.40 -15.23 -6.35
CA THR A 74 21.95 -16.41 -7.12
C THR A 74 23.02 -17.50 -7.23
N GLN A 75 24.28 -17.22 -6.87
CA GLN A 75 25.38 -18.19 -6.89
C GLN A 75 25.48 -19.02 -5.62
N LYS A 76 24.67 -18.74 -4.61
CA LYS A 76 24.72 -19.45 -3.32
C LYS A 76 23.31 -19.83 -2.87
N ALA A 77 23.08 -21.12 -2.69
CA ALA A 77 21.83 -21.61 -2.12
C ALA A 77 21.54 -20.96 -0.76
N GLY A 78 20.29 -20.57 -0.54
CA GLY A 78 19.88 -19.83 0.63
C GLY A 78 18.57 -19.07 0.44
N ARG A 79 18.09 -18.45 1.52
CA ARG A 79 16.90 -17.59 1.51
C ARG A 79 17.35 -16.14 1.63
N TYR A 80 16.94 -15.33 0.67
CA TYR A 80 17.26 -13.91 0.56
C TYR A 80 15.98 -13.09 0.72
N THR A 81 16.06 -11.95 1.39
CA THR A 81 14.90 -11.12 1.67
C THR A 81 15.00 -9.82 0.88
N LEU A 82 13.93 -9.46 0.20
CA LEU A 82 13.77 -8.17 -0.47
C LEU A 82 12.58 -7.44 0.14
N THR A 83 12.75 -6.14 0.43
CA THR A 83 11.66 -5.28 0.90
C THR A 83 11.40 -4.21 -0.14
N TYR A 84 10.18 -4.15 -0.65
CA TYR A 84 9.71 -3.20 -1.65
C TYR A 84 8.92 -2.09 -0.98
N THR A 85 9.12 -0.86 -1.45
CA THR A 85 8.39 0.33 -1.03
C THR A 85 7.72 0.97 -2.24
N ALA A 86 6.39 1.14 -2.18
CA ALA A 86 5.62 1.88 -3.17
C ALA A 86 5.22 3.22 -2.57
N THR A 87 5.57 4.32 -3.24
CA THR A 87 5.26 5.69 -2.81
C THR A 87 4.40 6.37 -3.89
N ASP A 88 3.22 6.86 -3.52
CA ASP A 88 2.42 7.70 -4.43
C ASP A 88 2.83 9.17 -4.43
N GLN A 89 2.30 9.94 -5.38
CA GLN A 89 2.59 11.37 -5.50
C GLN A 89 2.21 12.23 -4.28
N ASN A 90 1.34 11.72 -3.39
CA ASN A 90 0.97 12.38 -2.15
C ASN A 90 1.85 11.93 -0.96
N GLY A 91 2.90 11.15 -1.22
CA GLY A 91 3.84 10.66 -0.21
C GLY A 91 3.32 9.49 0.62
N GLN A 92 2.21 8.86 0.24
CA GLN A 92 1.70 7.69 0.97
C GLN A 92 2.47 6.45 0.56
N GLN A 93 2.85 5.66 1.56
CA GLN A 93 3.73 4.51 1.37
C GLN A 93 3.08 3.19 1.79
N ALA A 94 3.33 2.17 0.98
CA ALA A 94 3.10 0.77 1.29
C ALA A 94 4.42 -0.01 1.17
N GLU A 95 4.62 -0.96 2.07
CA GLU A 95 5.80 -1.82 2.08
C GLU A 95 5.38 -3.28 2.01
N GLN A 96 6.13 -4.08 1.26
CA GLN A 96 5.93 -5.53 1.19
C GLN A 96 7.29 -6.23 1.08
N THR A 97 7.46 -7.25 1.92
CA THR A 97 8.66 -8.10 1.92
C THR A 97 8.35 -9.42 1.21
N ILE A 98 9.30 -9.90 0.40
CA ILE A 98 9.28 -11.24 -0.19
C ILE A 98 10.56 -12.00 0.16
N VAL A 99 10.48 -13.32 0.11
CA VAL A 99 11.62 -14.21 0.23
C VAL A 99 11.90 -14.85 -1.13
N VAL A 100 13.16 -14.76 -1.56
CA VAL A 100 13.68 -15.49 -2.71
C VAL A 100 14.54 -16.64 -2.21
N THR A 101 14.14 -17.86 -2.53
CA THR A 101 14.89 -19.08 -2.21
C THR A 101 15.72 -19.48 -3.42
N VAL A 102 17.03 -19.56 -3.23
CA VAL A 102 17.97 -20.13 -4.21
C VAL A 102 18.27 -21.56 -3.78
N GLU A 103 18.04 -22.52 -4.66
CA GLU A 103 18.26 -23.95 -4.43
C GLU A 103 19.05 -24.64 -5.54
#